data_AF-A0A351SYX7-F1
#
_entry.id   AF-A0A351SYX7-F1
#
_cell.length_a   1.000
_cell.length_b   1.000
_cell.length_c   1.000
_cell.angle_alpha   90.00
_cell.angle_beta   90.00
_cell.angle_gamma   90.00
#
_symmetry.space_group_name_H-M   'P 1'
#
loop_
_entity.id
_entity.type
_entity.pdbx_description
1 polymer ?
#
loop_
_entity_poly.entity_id
_entity_poly.type
_entity_poly.pdbx_seq_one_letter_code
_entity_poly.pdbx_strand_id
1 'polypeptide(L)'
;MASALTLSLKGALIVLALPGFVLLPRISHGAPMELRFVTWRSDSPWVWDRAIKDFEARNPGTKVVREVGPHSSTEFHDLVTQKLRNRDPQMDVFFMDVIWPAEFAAAGWALPLDDFFPAAERQKFLEAPILANRYRGRVYGVPVFIDAGLLYYRRDLLAKYGFLPPQTWPELVRQARKILAEEKEPQLTGYSGQFKQYEGLVCNMMEYILSNGGALWDERGLASALQLASSKEAVRFVR
;
A
#
# COMPACT_ATOMS: atom_id res chain seq x y z
N MET A 1 19.54 -20.04 4.38
CA MET A 1 18.78 -21.24 3.94
C MET A 1 17.36 -20.79 3.64
N ALA A 2 17.06 -20.51 2.38
CA ALA A 2 15.81 -19.88 1.96
C ALA A 2 14.79 -20.97 1.61
N SER A 3 13.75 -21.11 2.44
CA SER A 3 12.65 -22.04 2.19
C SER A 3 11.64 -21.37 1.26
N ALA A 4 11.66 -21.78 -0.01
CA ALA A 4 10.72 -21.33 -1.03
C ALA A 4 9.32 -21.92 -0.78
N LEU A 5 8.29 -21.07 -0.77
CA LEU A 5 6.91 -21.56 -0.91
C LEU A 5 6.72 -22.09 -2.32
N THR A 6 6.28 -23.33 -2.43
CA THR A 6 5.76 -23.88 -3.67
C THR A 6 4.24 -23.88 -3.56
N LEU A 7 3.56 -22.97 -4.26
CA LEU A 7 2.11 -22.98 -4.37
C LEU A 7 1.73 -24.03 -5.42
N SER A 8 1.37 -25.24 -4.98
CA SER A 8 0.86 -26.28 -5.86
C SER A 8 -0.65 -26.09 -6.06
N LEU A 9 -1.05 -25.45 -7.16
CA LEU A 9 -2.43 -25.52 -7.62
C LEU A 9 -2.67 -26.90 -8.23
N LYS A 10 -3.17 -27.84 -7.43
CA LYS A 10 -3.83 -29.04 -7.96
C LYS A 10 -5.26 -28.66 -8.32
N GLY A 11 -5.55 -28.64 -9.62
CA GLY A 11 -6.87 -28.30 -10.15
C GLY A 11 -7.96 -29.24 -9.62
N ALA A 12 -9.06 -28.65 -9.14
CA ALA A 12 -10.31 -29.35 -8.89
C ALA A 12 -11.37 -28.78 -9.85
N LEU A 13 -11.75 -29.58 -10.83
CA LEU A 13 -12.80 -29.29 -11.81
C LEU A 13 -14.15 -29.67 -11.19
N ILE A 14 -15.01 -28.69 -10.87
CA ILE A 14 -16.42 -28.95 -10.54
C ILE A 14 -17.21 -28.95 -11.85
N VAL A 15 -17.67 -30.13 -12.27
CA VAL A 15 -18.58 -30.29 -13.41
C VAL A 15 -20.02 -30.26 -12.90
N LEU A 16 -20.75 -29.20 -13.22
CA LEU A 16 -22.21 -29.14 -13.10
C LEU A 16 -22.82 -29.58 -14.43
N ALA A 17 -23.36 -30.79 -14.47
CA ALA A 17 -24.03 -31.34 -15.65
C ALA A 17 -25.50 -30.89 -15.69
N LEU A 18 -25.87 -30.13 -16.73
CA LEU A 18 -27.25 -30.04 -17.21
C LEU A 18 -27.36 -30.79 -18.55
N PRO A 19 -28.44 -31.53 -18.80
CA PRO A 19 -28.55 -32.39 -19.97
C PRO A 19 -28.76 -31.54 -21.22
N GLY A 20 -27.83 -31.65 -22.17
CA GLY A 20 -28.06 -31.21 -23.55
C GLY A 20 -27.40 -29.92 -24.01
N PHE A 21 -26.13 -29.68 -23.68
CA PHE A 21 -25.18 -28.97 -24.55
C PHE A 21 -23.77 -29.10 -23.95
N VAL A 22 -23.00 -30.12 -24.39
CA VAL A 22 -21.60 -30.25 -23.96
C VAL A 22 -20.75 -29.36 -24.86
N LEU A 23 -20.66 -28.08 -24.49
CA LEU A 23 -19.63 -27.17 -24.98
C LEU A 23 -18.37 -27.48 -24.15
N LEU A 24 -17.61 -28.51 -24.57
CA LEU A 24 -16.27 -28.72 -24.02
C LEU A 24 -15.49 -27.42 -24.22
N PRO A 25 -14.92 -26.81 -23.16
CA PRO A 25 -13.91 -25.80 -23.36
C PRO A 25 -12.81 -26.47 -24.16
N ARG A 26 -12.53 -25.96 -25.37
CA ARG A 26 -11.27 -26.24 -26.04
C ARG A 26 -10.19 -25.74 -25.08
N ILE A 27 -9.58 -26.64 -24.32
CA ILE A 27 -8.28 -26.37 -23.73
C ILE A 27 -7.35 -26.27 -24.93
N SER A 28 -7.14 -25.05 -25.43
CA SER A 28 -6.13 -24.78 -26.44
C SER A 28 -4.78 -25.02 -25.79
N HIS A 29 -4.30 -26.25 -25.90
CA HIS A 29 -2.91 -26.60 -25.68
C HIS A 29 -2.07 -25.85 -26.73
N GLY A 30 -1.63 -24.63 -26.39
CA GLY A 30 -0.72 -23.88 -27.26
C GLY A 30 -0.61 -22.38 -26.96
N ALA A 31 -1.62 -21.73 -26.37
CA ALA A 31 -1.51 -20.32 -25.99
C ALA A 31 -1.19 -20.20 -24.49
N PRO A 32 -0.20 -19.37 -24.10
CA PRO A 32 0.08 -19.14 -22.69
C PRO A 32 -1.16 -18.54 -22.00
N MET A 33 -1.44 -18.97 -20.78
CA MET A 33 -2.42 -18.35 -19.90
C MET A 33 -1.98 -16.92 -19.61
N GLU A 34 -2.79 -15.93 -19.98
CA GLU A 34 -2.54 -14.53 -19.63
C GLU A 34 -3.02 -14.27 -18.20
N LEU A 35 -2.12 -13.77 -17.34
CA LEU A 35 -2.43 -13.24 -16.01
C LEU A 35 -2.33 -11.72 -16.07
N ARG A 36 -3.44 -11.01 -15.87
CA ARG A 36 -3.50 -9.55 -15.99
C ARG A 36 -3.31 -8.89 -14.64
N PHE A 37 -2.22 -8.13 -14.54
CA PHE A 37 -1.79 -7.47 -13.32
C PHE A 37 -1.90 -5.94 -13.46
N VAL A 38 -2.78 -5.32 -12.68
CA VAL A 38 -2.97 -3.86 -12.67
C VAL A 38 -2.19 -3.26 -11.50
N THR A 39 -1.29 -2.31 -11.77
CA THR A 39 -0.49 -1.61 -10.75
C THR A 39 -0.48 -0.12 -10.99
N TRP A 40 -0.19 0.68 -9.97
CA TRP A 40 0.11 2.10 -10.16
C TRP A 40 1.48 2.31 -10.81
N ARG A 41 1.71 3.53 -11.30
CA ARG A 41 3.01 3.96 -11.81
C ARG A 41 4.01 4.11 -10.66
N SER A 42 4.98 3.21 -10.58
CA SER A 42 6.09 3.27 -9.63
C SER A 42 7.26 4.10 -10.16
N ASP A 43 7.99 4.78 -9.26
CA ASP A 43 9.28 5.41 -9.57
C ASP A 43 10.40 4.39 -9.83
N SER A 44 10.17 3.13 -9.48
CA SER A 44 11.10 2.01 -9.67
C SER A 44 10.48 0.87 -10.49
N PRO A 45 10.09 1.12 -11.76
CA PRO A 45 9.35 0.15 -12.58
C PRO A 45 10.11 -1.16 -12.82
N TRP A 46 11.45 -1.13 -12.78
CA TRP A 46 12.31 -2.30 -12.97
C TRP A 46 12.11 -3.39 -11.90
N VAL A 47 11.60 -3.03 -10.71
CA VAL A 47 11.31 -4.00 -9.64
C VAL A 47 10.23 -4.98 -10.11
N TRP A 48 9.16 -4.44 -10.69
CA TRP A 48 8.08 -5.25 -11.25
C TRP A 48 8.50 -6.01 -12.49
N ASP A 49 9.35 -5.43 -13.34
CA ASP A 49 9.88 -6.12 -14.53
C ASP A 49 10.67 -7.38 -14.13
N ARG A 50 11.53 -7.26 -13.11
CA ARG A 50 12.29 -8.40 -12.56
C ARG A 50 11.35 -9.42 -11.92
N ALA A 51 10.42 -8.99 -11.07
CA ALA A 51 9.48 -9.90 -10.41
C ALA A 51 8.63 -10.69 -11.41
N ILE A 52 8.11 -10.03 -12.46
CA ILE A 52 7.34 -10.67 -13.53
C ILE A 52 8.21 -11.67 -14.29
N LYS A 53 9.44 -11.29 -14.67
CA LYS A 53 10.37 -12.18 -15.36
C LYS A 53 10.67 -13.44 -14.54
N ASP A 54 10.95 -13.27 -13.25
CA ASP A 54 11.23 -14.40 -12.36
C ASP A 54 10.00 -15.29 -12.16
N PHE A 55 8.80 -14.70 -12.10
CA PHE A 55 7.54 -15.45 -12.04
C PHE A 55 7.28 -16.26 -13.32
N GLU A 56 7.38 -15.65 -14.49
CA GLU A 56 7.19 -16.33 -15.78
C GLU A 56 8.20 -17.46 -15.99
N ALA A 57 9.47 -17.26 -15.59
CA ALA A 57 10.49 -18.30 -15.66
C ALA A 57 10.18 -19.53 -14.79
N ARG A 58 9.50 -19.32 -13.64
CA ARG A 58 9.09 -20.39 -12.73
C ARG A 58 7.74 -21.02 -13.08
N ASN A 59 6.95 -20.39 -13.95
CA ASN A 59 5.62 -20.84 -14.34
C ASN A 59 5.51 -20.92 -15.87
N PRO A 60 6.18 -21.91 -16.51
CA PRO A 60 6.10 -22.08 -17.96
C PRO A 60 4.65 -22.20 -18.43
N GLY A 61 4.29 -21.46 -19.48
CA GLY A 61 2.92 -21.40 -19.99
C GLY A 61 2.04 -20.32 -19.38
N THR A 62 2.56 -19.49 -18.47
CA THR A 62 1.89 -18.26 -18.00
C THR A 62 2.61 -17.02 -18.52
N LYS A 63 1.83 -16.04 -18.99
CA LYS A 63 2.33 -14.72 -19.40
C LYS A 63 1.67 -13.66 -18.53
N VAL A 64 2.44 -12.78 -17.90
CA VAL A 64 1.89 -11.66 -17.14
C VAL A 64 1.76 -10.45 -18.06
N VAL A 65 0.55 -9.90 -18.14
CA VAL A 65 0.27 -8.65 -18.84
C VAL A 65 0.07 -7.57 -17.78
N ARG A 66 1.03 -6.65 -17.69
CA ARG A 66 0.98 -5.55 -16.72
C ARG A 66 0.29 -4.33 -17.30
N GLU A 67 -0.78 -3.88 -16.66
CA GLU A 67 -1.42 -2.58 -16.90
C GLU A 67 -0.92 -1.59 -15.84
N VAL A 68 -0.44 -0.42 -16.28
CA VAL A 68 0.10 0.61 -15.38
C VAL A 68 -0.85 1.80 -15.34
N GLY A 69 -1.49 2.00 -14.18
CA GLY A 69 -2.37 3.12 -13.91
C GLY A 69 -1.64 4.41 -13.50
N PRO A 70 -2.38 5.40 -12.97
CA PRO A 70 -1.83 6.65 -12.46
C PRO A 70 -0.84 6.45 -11.30
N HIS A 71 -0.09 7.50 -10.96
CA HIS A 71 0.81 7.51 -9.79
C HIS A 71 0.06 7.84 -8.49
N SER A 72 -0.99 8.66 -8.56
CA SER A 72 -1.80 9.03 -7.39
C SER A 72 -2.57 7.83 -6.85
N SER A 73 -2.45 7.56 -5.55
CA SER A 73 -3.24 6.52 -4.85
C SER A 73 -4.74 6.75 -5.05
N THR A 74 -5.21 8.01 -4.99
CA THR A 74 -6.61 8.35 -5.24
C THR A 74 -7.07 8.03 -6.66
N GLU A 75 -6.32 8.46 -7.68
CA GLU A 75 -6.70 8.20 -9.08
C GLU A 75 -6.60 6.71 -9.42
N PHE A 76 -5.66 5.99 -8.79
CA PHE A 76 -5.51 4.55 -8.95
C PHE A 76 -6.66 3.79 -8.25
N HIS A 77 -7.11 4.23 -7.07
CA HIS A 77 -8.30 3.71 -6.42
C HIS A 77 -9.53 3.84 -7.31
N ASP A 78 -9.76 5.02 -7.89
CA ASP A 78 -10.89 5.29 -8.78
C ASP A 78 -10.86 4.36 -10.00
N LEU A 79 -9.69 4.18 -10.62
CA LEU A 79 -9.48 3.26 -11.74
C LEU A 79 -9.83 1.81 -11.36
N VAL A 80 -9.25 1.30 -10.27
CA VAL A 80 -9.48 -0.08 -9.81
C VAL A 80 -10.95 -0.28 -9.42
N THR A 81 -11.53 0.67 -8.69
CA THR A 81 -12.96 0.66 -8.32
C THR A 81 -13.86 0.63 -9.55
N GLN A 82 -13.59 1.44 -10.58
CA GLN A 82 -14.35 1.44 -11.83
C GLN A 82 -14.28 0.07 -12.53
N LYS A 83 -13.07 -0.51 -12.64
CA LYS A 83 -12.86 -1.84 -13.24
C LYS A 83 -13.62 -2.93 -12.49
N LEU A 84 -13.52 -2.95 -11.15
CA LEU A 84 -14.22 -3.92 -10.31
C LEU A 84 -15.74 -3.79 -10.41
N ARG A 85 -16.27 -2.57 -10.37
CA ARG A 85 -17.72 -2.29 -10.55
C ARG A 85 -18.25 -2.76 -11.90
N ASN A 86 -17.45 -2.59 -12.95
CA ASN A 86 -17.79 -3.02 -14.30
C ASN A 86 -17.55 -4.52 -14.54
N ARG A 87 -17.01 -5.25 -13.55
CA ARG A 87 -16.58 -6.64 -13.70
C ARG A 87 -15.66 -6.83 -14.90
N ASP A 88 -14.71 -5.91 -15.06
CA ASP A 88 -13.75 -5.92 -16.16
C ASP A 88 -12.99 -7.27 -16.16
N PRO A 89 -13.14 -8.12 -17.20
CA PRO A 89 -12.47 -9.41 -17.26
C PRO A 89 -10.97 -9.27 -17.54
N GLN A 90 -10.45 -8.05 -17.72
CA GLN A 90 -9.05 -7.78 -17.96
C GLN A 90 -8.23 -7.49 -16.69
N MET A 91 -8.75 -7.80 -15.50
CA MET A 91 -8.06 -7.59 -14.24
C MET A 91 -8.18 -8.83 -13.34
N ASP A 92 -7.09 -9.58 -13.21
CA ASP A 92 -7.03 -10.79 -12.37
C ASP A 92 -6.38 -10.50 -11.02
N VAL A 93 -5.30 -9.71 -11.05
CA VAL A 93 -4.53 -9.29 -9.88
C VAL A 93 -4.37 -7.79 -9.95
N PHE A 94 -4.53 -7.12 -8.82
CA PHE A 94 -4.33 -5.68 -8.77
C PHE A 94 -3.62 -5.29 -7.48
N PHE A 95 -2.86 -4.21 -7.58
CA PHE A 95 -2.17 -3.66 -6.43
C PHE A 95 -3.16 -2.86 -5.56
N MET A 96 -2.98 -2.88 -4.25
CA MET A 96 -3.85 -2.22 -3.29
C MET A 96 -3.03 -1.43 -2.29
N ASP A 97 -3.50 -0.22 -1.98
CA ASP A 97 -3.07 0.52 -0.80
C ASP A 97 -3.53 -0.20 0.48
N VAL A 98 -2.82 0.00 1.58
CA VAL A 98 -3.06 -0.62 2.89
C VAL A 98 -4.44 -0.31 3.47
N ILE A 99 -5.08 0.77 3.03
CA ILE A 99 -6.40 1.22 3.50
C ILE A 99 -7.59 0.62 2.72
N TRP A 100 -7.36 -0.05 1.59
CA TRP A 100 -8.43 -0.57 0.70
C TRP A 100 -8.96 -2.00 0.96
N PRO A 101 -8.19 -2.95 1.55
CA PRO A 101 -8.62 -4.35 1.62
C PRO A 101 -10.00 -4.55 2.26
N ALA A 102 -10.31 -3.81 3.34
CA ALA A 102 -11.60 -3.90 4.01
C ALA A 102 -12.76 -3.39 3.13
N GLU A 103 -12.56 -2.29 2.40
CA GLU A 103 -13.54 -1.72 1.48
C GLU A 103 -13.85 -2.70 0.34
N PHE A 104 -12.81 -3.20 -0.32
CA PHE A 104 -12.98 -4.09 -1.48
C PHE A 104 -13.51 -5.47 -1.09
N ALA A 105 -13.12 -5.97 0.09
CA ALA A 105 -13.69 -7.18 0.65
C ALA A 105 -15.17 -7.01 1.00
N ALA A 106 -15.55 -5.87 1.59
CA ALA A 106 -16.95 -5.57 1.91
C ALA A 106 -17.83 -5.46 0.66
N ALA A 107 -17.28 -4.93 -0.44
CA ALA A 107 -17.95 -4.86 -1.74
C ALA A 107 -18.02 -6.20 -2.49
N GLY A 108 -17.34 -7.24 -1.99
CA GLY A 108 -17.26 -8.56 -2.64
C GLY A 108 -16.37 -8.57 -3.89
N TRP A 109 -15.44 -7.63 -4.00
CA TRP A 109 -14.56 -7.48 -5.15
C TRP A 109 -13.21 -8.20 -5.00
N ALA A 110 -12.81 -8.51 -3.76
CA ALA A 110 -11.57 -9.23 -3.47
C ALA A 110 -11.85 -10.68 -3.06
N LEU A 111 -11.05 -11.60 -3.61
CA LEU A 111 -11.08 -13.01 -3.24
C LEU A 111 -10.43 -13.20 -1.86
N PRO A 112 -11.06 -13.92 -0.90
CA PRO A 112 -10.38 -14.30 0.33
C PRO A 112 -9.23 -15.26 0.01
N LEU A 113 -8.04 -14.98 0.56
CA LEU A 113 -6.81 -15.69 0.22
C LEU A 113 -6.39 -16.72 1.27
N ASP A 114 -7.21 -17.01 2.29
CA ASP A 114 -6.84 -17.90 3.40
C ASP A 114 -6.34 -19.29 2.94
N ASP A 115 -6.92 -19.84 1.88
CA ASP A 115 -6.54 -21.14 1.31
C ASP A 115 -5.20 -21.09 0.54
N PHE A 116 -4.82 -19.91 0.05
CA PHE A 116 -3.60 -19.68 -0.75
C PHE A 116 -2.47 -19.04 0.06
N PHE A 117 -2.81 -18.41 1.19
CA PHE A 117 -1.88 -17.70 2.06
C PHE A 117 -2.07 -18.16 3.52
N PRO A 118 -1.62 -19.39 3.84
CA PRO A 118 -1.87 -20.02 5.13
C PRO A 118 -1.15 -19.30 6.28
N ALA A 119 -1.57 -19.57 7.52
CA ALA A 119 -1.05 -18.91 8.71
C ALA A 119 0.49 -18.99 8.84
N ALA A 120 1.09 -20.15 8.54
CA ALA A 120 2.54 -20.34 8.58
C ALA A 120 3.30 -19.40 7.63
N GLU A 121 2.66 -19.01 6.52
CA GLU A 121 3.24 -18.08 5.56
C GLU A 121 3.03 -16.63 5.97
N ARG A 122 1.85 -16.31 6.54
CA ARG A 122 1.57 -14.99 7.11
C ARG A 122 2.52 -14.63 8.26
N GLN A 123 2.96 -15.61 9.05
CA GLN A 123 3.91 -15.40 10.15
C GLN A 123 5.31 -14.98 9.70
N LYS A 124 5.63 -15.08 8.40
CA LYS A 124 6.89 -14.58 7.84
C LYS A 124 6.87 -13.06 7.60
N PHE A 125 5.71 -12.42 7.74
CA PHE A 125 5.51 -10.99 7.57
C PHE A 125 5.37 -10.29 8.92
N LEU A 126 5.57 -8.98 8.91
CA LEU A 126 5.20 -8.13 10.05
C LEU A 126 3.69 -8.24 10.30
N GLU A 127 3.30 -8.16 11.57
CA GLU A 127 1.91 -8.32 11.99
C GLU A 127 0.99 -7.22 11.44
N ALA A 128 1.43 -5.95 11.48
CA ALA A 128 0.61 -4.82 11.08
C ALA A 128 0.13 -4.87 9.60
N PRO A 129 1.00 -5.14 8.60
CA PRO A 129 0.55 -5.35 7.22
C PRO A 129 -0.42 -6.52 7.05
N ILE A 130 -0.26 -7.60 7.82
CA ILE A 130 -1.20 -8.73 7.78
C ILE A 130 -2.56 -8.29 8.34
N LEU A 131 -2.58 -7.51 9.43
CA LEU A 131 -3.80 -7.00 10.03
C LEU A 131 -4.55 -6.06 9.06
N ALA A 132 -3.84 -5.15 8.38
CA ALA A 132 -4.44 -4.24 7.42
C ALA A 132 -5.09 -4.96 6.22
N ASN A 133 -4.57 -6.13 5.85
CA ASN A 133 -5.14 -6.96 4.79
C ASN A 133 -6.30 -7.85 5.26
N ARG A 134 -6.78 -7.71 6.50
CA ARG A 134 -7.89 -8.51 7.04
C ARG A 134 -9.22 -7.78 7.03
N TYR A 135 -10.27 -8.54 6.74
CA TYR A 135 -11.65 -8.10 6.90
C TYR A 135 -12.51 -9.25 7.38
N ARG A 136 -13.29 -9.05 8.45
CA ARG A 136 -14.18 -10.06 9.06
C ARG A 136 -13.51 -11.43 9.24
N GLY A 137 -12.27 -11.44 9.73
CA GLY A 137 -11.50 -12.65 10.04
C GLY A 137 -10.76 -13.31 8.87
N ARG A 138 -11.00 -12.87 7.62
CA ARG A 138 -10.34 -13.39 6.41
C ARG A 138 -9.26 -12.43 5.91
N VAL A 139 -8.29 -12.95 5.15
CA VAL A 139 -7.24 -12.15 4.52
C VAL A 139 -7.56 -11.93 3.04
N TYR A 140 -7.38 -10.71 2.55
CA TYR A 140 -7.76 -10.30 1.19
C TYR A 140 -6.60 -9.74 0.35
N GLY A 141 -5.40 -9.70 0.91
CA GLY A 141 -4.21 -9.27 0.20
C GLY A 141 -2.94 -9.87 0.80
N VAL A 142 -1.87 -9.84 0.00
CA VAL A 142 -0.54 -10.28 0.41
C VAL A 142 0.35 -9.04 0.49
N PRO A 143 0.99 -8.75 1.63
CA PRO A 143 1.89 -7.61 1.73
C PRO A 143 3.06 -7.74 0.74
N VAL A 144 3.38 -6.66 0.03
CA VAL A 144 4.50 -6.62 -0.93
C VAL A 144 5.69 -5.83 -0.38
N PHE A 145 5.42 -4.62 0.11
CA PHE A 145 6.40 -3.79 0.81
C PHE A 145 5.69 -2.94 1.86
N ILE A 146 6.47 -2.28 2.71
CA ILE A 146 5.99 -1.33 3.72
C ILE A 146 6.78 -0.04 3.59
N ASP A 147 6.08 1.08 3.72
CA ASP A 147 6.68 2.39 3.82
C ASP A 147 6.49 2.93 5.24
N ALA A 148 7.46 3.71 5.71
CA ALA A 148 7.42 4.36 7.01
C ALA A 148 7.88 5.81 6.89
N GLY A 149 7.20 6.70 7.62
CA GLY A 149 7.60 8.10 7.74
C GLY A 149 8.95 8.22 8.45
N LEU A 150 9.89 8.94 7.85
CA LEU A 150 11.23 9.18 8.39
C LEU A 150 11.60 10.66 8.26
N LEU A 151 12.21 11.21 9.30
CA LEU A 151 12.78 12.55 9.27
C LEU A 151 14.22 12.51 8.74
N TYR A 152 14.41 12.97 7.50
CA TYR A 152 15.73 13.24 6.94
C TYR A 152 16.18 14.66 7.28
N TYR A 153 17.46 14.83 7.59
CA TYR A 153 18.01 16.13 8.00
C TYR A 153 19.43 16.36 7.46
N ARG A 154 19.80 17.64 7.31
CA ARG A 154 21.13 18.08 6.88
C ARG A 154 22.11 18.04 8.06
N ARG A 155 22.84 16.93 8.18
CA ARG A 155 23.82 16.70 9.26
C ARG A 155 24.88 17.81 9.37
N ASP A 156 25.31 18.34 8.23
CA ASP A 156 26.29 19.42 8.13
C ASP A 156 25.76 20.75 8.68
N LEU A 157 24.49 21.09 8.39
CA LEU A 157 23.87 22.28 8.96
C LEU A 157 23.68 22.12 10.47
N LEU A 158 23.18 20.97 10.94
CA LEU A 158 23.06 20.76 12.40
C LEU A 158 24.42 20.87 13.09
N ALA A 159 25.48 20.26 12.53
CA ALA A 159 26.82 20.33 13.09
C ALA A 159 27.39 21.76 13.09
N LYS A 160 27.22 22.54 12.01
CA LYS A 160 27.66 23.93 11.90
C LYS A 160 27.12 24.82 13.03
N TYR A 161 25.89 24.57 13.47
CA TYR A 161 25.23 25.33 14.54
C TYR A 161 25.25 24.63 15.91
N GLY A 162 25.98 23.52 16.04
CA GLY A 162 26.09 22.78 17.30
C GLY A 162 24.78 22.13 17.77
N PHE A 163 23.88 21.79 16.84
CA PHE A 163 22.62 21.13 17.13
C PHE A 163 22.71 19.60 16.99
N LEU A 164 21.93 18.91 17.83
CA LEU A 164 21.63 17.49 17.67
C LEU A 164 20.39 17.31 16.78
N PRO A 165 20.19 16.12 16.16
CA PRO A 165 18.97 15.81 15.44
C PRO A 165 17.73 16.03 16.32
N PRO A 166 16.72 16.77 15.85
CA PRO A 166 15.59 17.16 16.67
C PRO A 166 14.78 15.94 17.13
N GLN A 167 14.41 15.91 18.40
CA GLN A 167 13.57 14.84 18.98
C GLN A 167 12.09 15.23 19.06
N THR A 168 11.78 16.50 18.85
CA THR A 168 10.41 17.03 18.94
C THR A 168 10.15 18.06 17.83
N TRP A 169 8.88 18.25 17.46
CA TRP A 169 8.50 19.26 16.48
C TRP A 169 8.87 20.70 16.87
N PRO A 170 8.67 21.15 18.13
CA PRO A 170 9.11 22.49 18.54
C PRO A 170 10.63 22.67 18.47
N GLU A 171 11.40 21.62 18.76
CA GLU A 171 12.85 21.63 18.58
C GLU A 171 13.24 21.78 17.10
N LEU A 172 12.61 21.00 16.20
CA LEU A 172 12.82 21.11 14.76
C LEU A 172 12.58 22.56 14.29
N VAL A 173 11.44 23.15 14.66
CA VAL A 173 11.10 24.54 14.28
C VAL A 173 12.14 25.54 14.79
N ARG A 174 12.57 25.41 16.05
CA ARG A 174 13.59 26.29 16.65
C ARG A 174 14.92 26.19 15.91
N GLN A 175 15.41 24.98 15.70
CA GLN A 175 16.68 24.73 15.00
C GLN A 175 16.61 25.25 13.55
N ALA A 176 15.53 24.93 12.83
CA ALA A 176 15.31 25.36 11.46
C ALA A 176 15.27 26.90 11.34
N ARG A 177 14.54 27.61 12.21
CA ARG A 177 14.49 29.08 12.22
C ARG A 177 15.87 29.71 12.43
N LYS A 178 16.68 29.15 13.35
CA LYS A 178 18.05 29.63 13.57
C LYS A 178 18.92 29.44 12.32
N ILE A 179 18.88 28.25 11.72
CA ILE A 179 19.67 27.94 10.52
C ILE A 179 19.28 28.87 9.37
N LEU A 180 17.99 29.06 9.11
CA LEU A 180 17.51 29.92 8.02
C LEU A 180 17.95 31.37 8.18
N ALA A 181 17.89 31.91 9.41
CA ALA A 181 18.29 33.29 9.69
C ALA A 181 19.79 33.55 9.46
N GLU A 182 20.62 32.52 9.65
CA GLU A 182 22.09 32.61 9.55
C GLU A 182 22.61 32.27 8.15
N GLU A 183 22.05 31.26 7.49
CA GLU A 183 22.46 30.90 6.11
C GLU A 183 22.00 31.95 5.10
N LYS A 184 20.79 32.52 5.27
CA LYS A 184 20.19 33.50 4.34
C LYS A 184 20.13 33.02 2.88
N GLU A 185 20.14 31.71 2.67
CA GLU A 185 20.04 31.07 1.36
C GLU A 185 18.58 31.05 0.89
N PRO A 186 18.20 31.73 -0.20
CA PRO A 186 16.80 31.88 -0.60
C PRO A 186 16.07 30.57 -0.88
N GLN A 187 16.79 29.51 -1.25
CA GLN A 187 16.23 28.20 -1.56
C GLN A 187 16.17 27.26 -0.35
N LEU A 188 16.80 27.63 0.77
CA LEU A 188 16.79 26.80 1.96
C LEU A 188 15.44 26.93 2.67
N THR A 189 14.79 25.79 2.92
CA THR A 189 13.53 25.72 3.67
C THR A 189 13.74 24.89 4.93
N GLY A 190 13.08 25.28 6.03
CA GLY A 190 13.27 24.68 7.34
C GLY A 190 12.68 23.26 7.49
N TYR A 191 11.63 22.97 6.74
CA TYR A 191 10.97 21.67 6.71
C TYR A 191 10.25 21.48 5.37
N SER A 192 10.32 20.28 4.80
CA SER A 192 9.60 19.91 3.59
C SER A 192 8.73 18.70 3.89
N GLY A 193 7.45 18.78 3.51
CA GLY A 193 6.46 17.73 3.72
C GLY A 193 5.37 17.77 2.64
N GLN A 194 4.50 16.78 2.65
CA GLN A 194 3.47 16.55 1.63
C GLN A 194 2.12 17.13 2.07
N PHE A 195 1.93 18.45 1.97
CA PHE A 195 0.72 19.12 2.47
C PHE A 195 -0.33 19.46 1.40
N LYS A 196 -0.17 18.99 0.16
CA LYS A 196 -1.21 19.15 -0.89
C LYS A 196 -2.41 18.23 -0.60
N GLN A 197 -3.57 18.54 -1.15
CA GLN A 197 -4.80 17.76 -0.96
C GLN A 197 -4.75 16.40 -1.69
N TYR A 198 -4.06 15.42 -1.10
CA TYR A 198 -4.03 14.02 -1.49
C TYR A 198 -3.62 13.17 -0.28
N GLU A 199 -3.44 11.87 -0.48
CA GLU A 199 -3.03 10.91 0.56
C GLU A 199 -1.83 11.38 1.41
N GLY A 200 -0.80 11.99 0.79
CA GLY A 200 0.38 12.47 1.49
C GLY A 200 0.09 13.44 2.64
N LEU A 201 -0.97 14.26 2.51
CA LEU A 201 -1.43 15.13 3.59
C LEU A 201 -1.94 14.32 4.77
N VAL A 202 -2.69 13.24 4.53
CA VAL A 202 -3.16 12.36 5.59
C VAL A 202 -1.97 11.72 6.29
N CYS A 203 -1.02 11.17 5.53
CA CYS A 203 0.18 10.54 6.07
C CYS A 203 1.00 11.50 6.94
N ASN A 204 1.32 12.70 6.45
CA ASN A 204 2.08 13.65 7.27
C ASN A 204 1.26 14.18 8.46
N MET A 205 -0.04 14.47 8.31
CA MET A 205 -0.85 14.91 9.45
C MET A 205 -0.98 13.83 10.53
N MET A 206 -1.01 12.54 10.16
CA MET A 206 -0.97 11.44 11.11
C MET A 206 0.32 11.45 11.93
N GLU A 207 1.48 11.75 11.34
CA GLU A 207 2.74 11.87 12.09
C GLU A 207 2.64 12.93 13.18
N TYR A 208 2.10 14.13 12.89
CA TYR A 208 1.89 15.20 13.88
C TYR A 208 0.88 14.80 14.96
N ILE A 209 -0.27 14.25 14.56
CA ILE A 209 -1.36 13.91 15.48
C ILE A 209 -0.91 12.80 16.44
N LEU A 210 -0.36 11.71 15.90
CA LEU A 210 0.02 10.54 16.70
C LEU A 210 1.22 10.84 17.60
N SER A 211 2.22 11.58 17.11
CA SER A 211 3.37 11.98 17.95
C SER A 211 3.00 12.97 19.06
N ASN A 212 1.89 13.69 18.94
CA ASN A 212 1.34 14.54 20.00
C ASN A 212 0.39 13.80 20.97
N GLY A 213 0.32 12.46 20.90
CA GLY A 213 -0.62 11.67 21.71
C GLY A 213 -2.09 11.87 21.31
N GLY A 214 -2.33 12.31 20.08
CA GLY A 214 -3.65 12.35 19.46
C GLY A 214 -4.03 11.04 18.80
N ALA A 215 -5.27 10.98 18.33
CA ALA A 215 -5.80 9.87 17.55
C ALA A 215 -6.75 10.38 16.46
N LEU A 216 -6.92 9.57 15.41
CA LEU A 216 -7.83 9.87 14.30
C LEU A 216 -9.16 9.12 14.43
N TRP A 217 -9.13 7.91 14.99
CA TRP A 217 -10.25 6.99 15.08
C TRP A 217 -10.31 6.32 16.46
N ASP A 218 -11.52 6.19 17.00
CA ASP A 218 -11.81 5.34 18.16
C ASP A 218 -12.52 4.08 17.69
N GLU A 219 -11.80 2.96 17.70
CA GLU A 219 -12.33 1.65 17.29
C GLU A 219 -13.48 1.17 18.17
N ARG A 220 -13.50 1.54 19.46
CA ARG A 220 -14.55 1.08 20.40
C ARG A 220 -15.85 1.84 20.20
N GLY A 221 -15.74 3.15 20.04
CA GLY A 221 -16.89 4.03 19.79
C GLY A 221 -17.33 4.11 18.33
N LEU A 222 -16.56 3.52 17.40
CA LEU A 222 -16.74 3.65 15.95
C LEU A 222 -16.92 5.11 15.51
N ALA A 223 -16.08 5.99 16.05
CA ALA A 223 -16.20 7.43 15.91
C ALA A 223 -14.86 8.09 15.62
N SER A 224 -14.91 9.29 15.04
CA SER A 224 -13.71 10.11 14.85
C SER A 224 -13.15 10.57 16.20
N ALA A 225 -11.84 10.37 16.40
CA ALA A 225 -11.11 10.84 17.57
C ALA A 225 -10.40 12.19 17.34
N LEU A 226 -10.61 12.84 16.18
CA LEU A 226 -10.00 14.13 15.86
C LEU A 226 -10.44 15.28 16.78
N GLN A 227 -11.51 15.07 17.57
CA GLN A 227 -12.00 16.05 18.53
C GLN A 227 -11.15 16.15 19.81
N LEU A 228 -10.26 15.18 20.05
CA LEU A 228 -9.34 15.20 21.19
C LEU A 228 -8.51 16.48 21.23
N ALA A 229 -8.22 16.97 22.44
CA ALA A 229 -7.44 18.18 22.63
C ALA A 229 -6.04 18.06 21.99
N SER A 230 -5.38 16.91 22.17
CA SER A 230 -4.08 16.59 21.56
C SER A 230 -4.12 16.55 20.03
N SER A 231 -5.16 15.98 19.44
CA SER A 231 -5.36 15.97 17.98
C SER A 231 -5.55 17.40 17.44
N LYS A 232 -6.39 18.21 18.11
CA LYS A 232 -6.62 19.62 17.73
C LYS A 232 -5.35 20.47 17.87
N GLU A 233 -4.58 20.25 18.92
CA GLU A 233 -3.30 20.93 19.14
C GLU A 233 -2.31 20.62 18.02
N ALA A 234 -2.16 19.33 17.65
CA ALA A 234 -1.30 18.93 16.54
C ALA A 234 -1.72 19.57 15.21
N VAL A 235 -3.03 19.61 14.91
CA VAL A 235 -3.54 20.26 13.70
C VAL A 235 -3.27 21.77 13.71
N ARG A 236 -3.39 22.43 14.87
CA ARG A 236 -3.05 23.85 15.02
C ARG A 236 -1.56 24.11 14.89
N PHE A 237 -0.71 23.19 15.33
CA PHE A 237 0.74 23.32 15.22
C PHE A 237 1.23 23.40 13.77
N VAL A 238 0.58 22.68 12.86
CA VAL A 238 0.94 22.65 11.42
C VAL A 238 0.45 23.89 10.67
N ARG A 239 -0.53 24.62 11.21
CA ARG A 239 -1.09 25.85 10.60
C ARG A 239 -0.30 27.09 10.99
#